data_AF-N6VQZ3-F1
#
_entry.id   AF-N6VQZ3-F1
#
_cell.length_a   1.000
_cell.length_b   1.000
_cell.length_c   1.000
_cell.angle_alpha   90.00
_cell.angle_beta   90.00
_cell.angle_gamma   90.00
#
_symmetry.space_group_name_H-M   'P 1'
#
loop_
_entity.id
_entity.type
_entity.pdbx_description
1 polymer ?
#
loop_
_entity_poly.entity_id
_entity_poly.type
_entity_poly.pdbx_seq_one_letter_code
_entity_poly.pdbx_strand_id
1 'polypeptide(L)'
;MTLTQTWDRHSILAELRRRNMTLAELAKAYQIPSSSVKNIWTRPNEKAERAIADFIGLPVEQVFSDRYPKSRRRIFKAAKHANTVSIKHSALRGNAA
;
A
#
# COMPACT_ATOMS: atom_id res chain seq x y z
N MET A 1 19.32 24.97 -14.92
CA MET A 1 17.95 24.84 -14.37
C MET A 1 17.65 23.35 -14.25
N THR A 2 17.65 22.80 -13.04
CA THR A 2 17.32 21.38 -12.85
C THR A 2 15.82 21.22 -12.89
N LEU A 3 15.29 20.80 -14.04
CA LEU A 3 13.88 20.44 -14.18
C LEU A 3 13.62 19.26 -13.23
N THR A 4 12.92 19.53 -12.12
CA THR A 4 12.39 18.48 -11.26
C THR A 4 11.33 17.74 -12.08
N GLN A 5 11.73 16.63 -12.70
CA GLN A 5 10.84 15.82 -13.52
C GLN A 5 9.76 15.22 -12.61
N THR A 6 8.61 15.88 -12.53
CA THR A 6 7.44 15.35 -11.86
C THR A 6 6.86 14.25 -12.73
N TRP A 7 6.84 13.03 -12.20
CA TRP A 7 6.24 11.89 -12.87
C TRP A 7 4.72 11.97 -12.75
N ASP A 8 4.05 12.23 -13.87
CA ASP A 8 2.60 12.13 -13.98
C ASP A 8 2.19 10.80 -14.65
N ARG A 9 0.88 10.49 -14.59
CA ARG A 9 0.32 9.30 -15.24
C ARG A 9 0.71 9.22 -16.71
N HIS A 10 0.66 10.33 -17.44
CA HIS A 10 0.94 10.34 -18.87
C HIS A 10 2.42 10.15 -19.16
N SER A 11 3.33 10.73 -18.35
CA SER A 11 4.78 10.52 -18.47
C SER A 11 5.16 9.06 -18.25
N ILE A 12 4.58 8.40 -17.23
CA ILE A 12 4.81 6.97 -16.98
C ILE A 12 4.35 6.12 -18.16
N LEU A 13 3.14 6.39 -18.68
CA LEU A 13 2.61 5.68 -19.85
C LEU A 13 3.44 5.95 -21.12
N ALA A 14 3.97 7.16 -21.28
CA ALA A 14 4.81 7.53 -22.39
C ALA A 14 6.18 6.83 -22.33
N GLU A 15 6.78 6.69 -21.14
CA GLU A 15 8.02 5.89 -20.96
C GLU A 15 7.81 4.41 -21.28
N LEU A 16 6.71 3.83 -20.78
CA LEU A 16 6.36 2.45 -21.10
C LEU A 16 6.29 2.24 -22.61
N ARG A 17 5.57 3.13 -23.31
CA ARG A 17 5.45 3.08 -24.77
C ARG A 17 6.77 3.33 -25.51
N ARG A 18 7.61 4.26 -25.03
CA ARG A 18 8.93 4.53 -25.61
C ARG A 18 9.84 3.31 -25.56
N ARG A 19 9.67 2.45 -24.56
CA ARG A 19 10.39 1.18 -24.40
C ARG A 19 9.63 -0.02 -24.98
N ASN A 20 8.61 0.23 -25.80
CA ASN A 20 7.76 -0.77 -26.43
C ASN A 20 7.12 -1.77 -25.44
N MET A 21 6.74 -1.27 -24.26
CA MET A 21 6.16 -2.04 -23.17
C MET A 21 4.73 -1.56 -22.86
N THR A 22 3.84 -2.47 -22.50
CA THR A 22 2.49 -2.17 -22.04
C THR A 22 2.29 -2.51 -20.56
N LEU A 23 1.26 -1.94 -19.93
CA LEU A 23 0.89 -2.31 -18.55
C LEU A 23 0.52 -3.80 -18.43
N ALA A 24 -0.01 -4.41 -19.50
CA ALA A 24 -0.36 -5.82 -19.51
C ALA A 24 0.88 -6.71 -19.59
N GLU A 25 1.86 -6.35 -20.41
CA GLU A 25 3.14 -7.05 -20.47
C GLU A 25 3.94 -6.88 -19.19
N LEU A 26 3.93 -5.67 -18.61
CA LEU A 26 4.52 -5.42 -17.30
C LEU A 26 3.89 -6.32 -16.23
N ALA A 27 2.56 -6.43 -16.22
CA ALA A 27 1.85 -7.31 -15.29
C ALA A 27 2.27 -8.78 -15.45
N LYS A 28 2.44 -9.26 -16.70
CA LYS A 28 2.95 -10.61 -16.98
C LYS A 28 4.38 -10.80 -16.50
N ALA A 29 5.28 -9.85 -16.79
CA ALA A 29 6.69 -9.92 -16.42
C ALA A 29 6.89 -10.00 -14.90
N TYR A 30 6.09 -9.25 -14.14
CA TYR A 30 6.15 -9.23 -12.67
C TYR A 30 5.20 -10.22 -11.99
N GLN A 31 4.48 -11.06 -12.75
CA GLN A 31 3.48 -12.02 -12.24
C GLN A 31 2.39 -11.36 -11.36
N ILE A 32 1.95 -10.16 -11.74
CA ILE A 32 0.91 -9.38 -11.05
C ILE A 32 -0.39 -9.46 -11.87
N PRO A 33 -1.58 -9.49 -11.24
CA PRO A 33 -2.83 -9.40 -11.98
C PRO A 33 -2.92 -8.10 -12.78
N SER A 34 -3.30 -8.17 -14.06
CA SER A 34 -3.42 -6.97 -14.92
C SER A 34 -4.38 -5.91 -14.35
N SER A 35 -5.43 -6.34 -13.66
CA SER A 35 -6.35 -5.45 -12.94
C SER A 35 -5.65 -4.62 -11.86
N SER A 36 -4.67 -5.20 -11.16
CA SER A 36 -3.90 -4.50 -10.12
C SER A 36 -3.04 -3.39 -10.71
N VAL A 37 -2.39 -3.65 -11.85
CA VAL A 37 -1.56 -2.65 -12.55
C VAL A 37 -2.43 -1.56 -13.18
N LYS A 38 -3.60 -1.90 -13.73
CA LYS A 38 -4.54 -0.90 -14.29
C LYS A 38 -5.16 0.00 -13.22
N ASN A 39 -5.45 -0.56 -12.04
CA ASN A 39 -6.09 0.16 -10.94
C ASN A 39 -5.14 1.09 -10.17
N ILE A 40 -3.84 1.10 -10.48
CA ILE A 40 -2.84 1.92 -9.78
C ILE A 40 -3.18 3.42 -9.76
N TRP A 41 -3.84 3.91 -10.81
CA TRP A 41 -4.21 5.31 -10.93
C TRP A 41 -5.27 5.73 -9.91
N THR A 42 -6.18 4.83 -9.56
CA THR A 42 -7.27 5.10 -8.63
C THR A 42 -6.98 4.59 -7.21
N ARG A 43 -6.23 3.49 -7.07
CA ARG A 43 -5.94 2.86 -5.77
C ARG A 43 -4.45 2.58 -5.63
N PRO A 44 -3.83 2.95 -4.49
CA PRO A 44 -2.43 2.61 -4.24
C PRO A 44 -2.26 1.10 -4.18
N ASN A 45 -1.26 0.58 -4.88
CA ASN A 45 -0.92 -0.84 -4.91
C ASN A 45 0.60 -0.97 -4.94
N GLU A 46 1.18 -1.38 -3.81
CA GLU A 46 2.62 -1.35 -3.62
C GLU A 46 3.38 -2.25 -4.61
N LYS A 47 2.79 -3.39 -4.97
CA LYS A 47 3.42 -4.33 -5.91
C LYS A 47 3.46 -3.74 -7.32
N ALA A 48 2.37 -3.12 -7.75
CA ALA A 48 2.29 -2.47 -9.05
C ALA A 48 3.15 -1.19 -9.11
N GLU A 49 3.17 -0.40 -8.03
CA GLU A 49 4.02 0.79 -7.90
C GLU A 49 5.49 0.40 -8.03
N ARG A 50 5.92 -0.64 -7.32
CA ARG A 50 7.28 -1.17 -7.38
C ARG A 50 7.62 -1.69 -8.78
N ALA A 51 6.75 -2.47 -9.42
CA ALA A 51 6.99 -2.96 -10.78
C ALA A 51 7.19 -1.82 -11.81
N ILE A 52 6.44 -0.73 -11.69
CA ILE A 52 6.60 0.45 -12.56
C ILE A 52 7.91 1.18 -12.24
N ALA A 53 8.23 1.36 -10.96
CA ALA A 53 9.45 2.03 -10.53
C ALA A 53 10.71 1.25 -10.95
N ASP A 54 10.70 -0.07 -10.77
CA ASP A 54 11.74 -1.00 -11.21
C ASP A 54 11.91 -0.94 -12.74
N PHE A 55 10.81 -0.89 -13.49
CA PHE A 55 10.85 -0.76 -14.95
C PHE A 55 11.46 0.57 -15.39
N ILE A 56 11.09 1.69 -14.76
CA ILE A 56 11.64 3.01 -15.08
C ILE A 56 13.11 3.09 -14.67
N GLY A 57 13.50 2.38 -13.60
CA GLY A 57 14.84 2.40 -13.01
C GLY A 57 15.00 3.47 -11.93
N LEU A 58 13.90 3.92 -11.32
CA LEU A 58 13.89 4.96 -10.30
C LEU A 58 13.27 4.42 -9.01
N PRO A 59 13.60 5.00 -7.83
CA PRO A 59 12.94 4.62 -6.60
C PRO A 59 11.45 4.97 -6.65
N VAL A 60 10.63 4.14 -6.00
CA VAL A 60 9.17 4.29 -6.00
C VAL A 60 8.72 5.65 -5.45
N GLU A 61 9.49 6.21 -4.52
CA GLU A 61 9.27 7.51 -3.88
C GLU A 61 9.47 8.67 -4.85
N GLN A 62 10.31 8.51 -5.86
CA GLN A 62 10.54 9.53 -6.89
C GLN A 62 9.49 9.45 -8.00
N VAL A 63 9.05 8.24 -8.36
CA VAL A 63 8.00 8.04 -9.38
C VAL A 63 6.62 8.38 -8.83
N PHE A 64 6.36 8.04 -7.56
CA PHE A 64 5.09 8.28 -6.88
C PHE A 64 5.28 9.19 -5.66
N SER A 65 5.89 10.35 -5.87
CA SER A 65 6.17 11.32 -4.81
C SER A 65 4.92 11.79 -4.06
N ASP A 66 3.76 11.82 -4.71
CA ASP A 66 2.47 12.16 -4.08
C ASP A 66 2.02 11.12 -3.04
N ARG A 67 2.44 9.86 -3.16
CA ARG A 67 1.97 8.76 -2.28
C ARG A 67 2.94 8.42 -1.16
N TYR A 68 4.18 8.87 -1.26
CA TYR A 68 5.26 8.56 -0.32
C TYR A 68 5.74 9.84 0.37
N PRO A 69 6.18 9.77 1.63
CA PRO A 69 6.40 8.58 2.43
C PRO A 69 5.11 7.98 3.01
N LYS A 70 4.96 6.65 2.90
CA LYS A 70 3.87 5.93 3.58
C LYS A 70 4.13 5.93 5.09
N SER A 71 3.27 6.61 5.83
CA SER A 71 3.33 6.57 7.29
C SER A 71 3.08 5.14 7.77
N ARG A 72 4.03 4.57 8.53
CA ARG A 72 3.84 3.26 9.17
C ARG A 72 2.63 3.38 10.09
N ARG A 73 1.61 2.54 9.89
CA ARG A 73 0.50 2.41 10.83
C ARG A 73 1.06 2.15 12.21
N ARG A 74 0.96 3.14 13.09
CA ARG A 74 1.36 3.01 14.48
C ARG A 74 0.40 2.03 15.13
N ILE A 75 0.88 0.84 15.49
CA ILE A 75 0.12 -0.07 16.33
C ILE A 75 -0.12 0.68 17.64
N PHE A 76 -1.38 0.97 17.95
CA PHE A 76 -1.73 1.56 19.24
C PHE A 76 -1.41 0.50 20.30
N LYS A 77 -0.37 0.72 21.13
CA LYS A 77 -0.07 -0.20 22.23
C LYS A 77 -1.30 -0.27 23.14
N ALA A 78 -1.91 -1.44 23.22
CA ALA A 78 -3.09 -1.74 24.03
C ALA A 78 -2.81 -1.72 25.56
N ALA A 79 -1.73 -1.09 26.02
CA ALA A 79 -1.33 -1.08 27.43
C ALA A 79 -2.30 -0.33 28.37
N LYS A 80 -3.37 0.28 27.84
CA LYS A 80 -4.40 0.96 28.62
C LYS A 80 -5.57 0.07 29.10
N HIS A 81 -5.62 -1.21 28.72
CA HIS A 81 -6.74 -2.11 29.06
C HIS A 81 -6.38 -3.18 30.11
N ALA A 82 -5.22 -3.07 30.78
CA ALA A 82 -4.81 -4.01 31.81
C ALA A 82 -5.62 -3.91 33.12
N ASN A 83 -6.51 -2.92 33.24
CA ASN A 83 -7.33 -2.71 34.43
C ASN A 83 -8.84 -2.77 34.14
N THR A 84 -9.27 -3.62 33.22
CA THR A 84 -10.66 -4.08 33.23
C THR A 84 -10.75 -5.22 34.21
N VAL A 85 -10.88 -4.88 35.49
CA VAL A 85 -11.34 -5.77 36.55
C VAL A 85 -12.54 -6.55 36.03
N SER A 86 -12.35 -7.84 35.80
CA SER A 86 -13.44 -8.79 35.62
C SER A 86 -14.21 -8.83 36.93
N ILE A 87 -15.29 -8.04 37.03
CA ILE A 87 -16.30 -8.20 38.07
C ILE A 87 -16.94 -9.56 37.79
N LYS A 88 -16.37 -10.62 38.34
CA LYS A 88 -17.02 -11.93 38.37
C LYS A 88 -18.25 -11.76 39.27
N HIS A 89 -19.43 -11.77 38.67
CA HIS A 89 -20.69 -11.88 39.41
C HIS A 89 -20.64 -13.19 40.21
N SER A 90 -20.38 -13.09 41.52
CA SER A 90 -20.57 -14.17 42.46
C SER A 90 -22.07 -14.43 42.58
N ALA A 91 -22.58 -15.39 41.81
CA ALA A 91 -23.93 -15.89 42.00
C ALA A 91 -23.96 -16.68 43.31
N LEU A 92 -24.48 -16.07 44.38
CA LEU A 92 -25.04 -16.77 45.51
C LEU A 92 -26.06 -17.79 44.99
N ARG A 93 -25.78 -19.08 45.12
CA ARG A 93 -26.83 -20.08 45.32
C ARG A 93 -26.73 -20.52 46.78
N GLY A 94 -27.56 -19.88 47.58
CA GLY A 94 -27.86 -20.32 48.94
C GLY A 94 -28.45 -21.72 48.92
N ASN A 95 -27.95 -22.51 49.86
CA ASN A 95 -28.46 -23.79 50.32
C ASN A 95 -29.91 -23.63 50.82
N ALA A 96 -30.82 -24.50 50.37
CA ALA A 96 -32.14 -24.67 50.97
C ALA A 96 -32.29 -26.15 51.32
N ALA A 97 -32.32 -26.40 52.64
CA ALA A 97 -32.56 -27.68 53.29
C ALA A 97 -34.05 -28.06 53.26
#